data_AF-A0AAU9TXD6-F1
#
_entry.id   AF-A0AAU9TXD6-F1
#
_cell.length_a   1.000
_cell.length_b   1.000
_cell.length_c   1.000
_cell.angle_alpha   90.00
_cell.angle_beta   90.00
_cell.angle_gamma   90.00
#
_symmetry.space_group_name_H-M   'P 1'
#
loop_
_entity.id
_entity.type
_entity.pdbx_description
1 polymer ?
#
loop_
_entity_poly.entity_id
_entity_poly.type
_entity_poly.pdbx_seq_one_letter_code
_entity_poly.pdbx_strand_id
1 'polypeptide(L)'
;MSGRGKYRGNRQRHSHTTLSNVAKETATSLAADSPVLAMFKDAALKLNDRQDRHERLVKLSRDITIESKRIIFLLHSVITEESAEKAVKEANERLQKLIKGPIRSIGLELEETPPFLHSRAVTAGLQEFIEARTFCSLMESKVIITWPEVQKEFQYVVKNGDEDERVVTTMLPQTDYMLGIADLTGELMRKAINSISSGDSQECFHACQVVRDLYTGYLGLFGMGKELARKMTTTRNNVAKVEAAVYALRVRGGEAPPLLLLPAKPEWEVLEHSDDEGFY
;
A
#
# COMPACT_ATOMS: atom_id res chain seq x y z
N MET A 1 -58.54 -37.82 18.71
CA MET A 1 -57.33 -37.75 17.85
C MET A 1 -57.03 -36.27 17.59
N SER A 2 -56.60 -35.48 18.58
CA SER A 2 -55.21 -35.24 19.01
C SER A 2 -54.19 -35.13 17.86
N GLY A 3 -53.73 -33.89 17.58
CA GLY A 3 -52.80 -33.60 16.50
C GLY A 3 -52.01 -32.29 16.67
N ARG A 4 -51.12 -32.27 17.67
CA ARG A 4 -49.82 -31.54 17.75
C ARG A 4 -49.79 -30.02 17.51
N GLY A 5 -50.01 -29.26 18.58
CA GLY A 5 -49.36 -27.96 18.78
C GLY A 5 -47.87 -28.15 19.10
N LYS A 6 -46.98 -27.50 18.33
CA LYS A 6 -45.53 -27.47 18.59
C LYS A 6 -45.25 -26.62 19.84
N TYR A 7 -45.05 -27.28 20.98
CA TYR A 7 -44.42 -26.67 22.15
C TYR A 7 -42.97 -26.28 21.79
N ARG A 8 -42.71 -24.98 21.66
CA ARG A 8 -41.34 -24.44 21.73
C ARG A 8 -40.87 -24.58 23.18
N GLY A 9 -40.18 -25.67 23.48
CA GLY A 9 -39.47 -25.84 24.74
C GLY A 9 -38.44 -24.73 24.89
N ASN A 10 -38.59 -23.93 25.93
CA ASN A 10 -37.61 -22.93 26.36
C ASN A 10 -36.34 -23.67 26.78
N ARG A 11 -35.38 -23.85 25.85
CA ARG A 11 -34.04 -24.35 26.20
C ARG A 11 -33.41 -23.31 27.14
N GLN A 12 -33.36 -23.62 28.42
CA GLN A 12 -32.49 -22.93 29.38
C GLN A 12 -31.08 -22.91 28.80
N ARG A 13 -30.64 -21.71 28.37
CA ARG A 13 -29.23 -21.44 28.10
C ARG A 13 -28.51 -21.62 29.43
N HIS A 14 -27.89 -22.78 29.64
CA HIS A 14 -26.82 -22.89 30.61
C HIS A 14 -25.77 -21.84 30.22
N SER A 15 -25.65 -20.82 31.06
CA SER A 15 -24.62 -19.80 30.99
C SER A 15 -23.28 -20.50 31.13
N HIS A 16 -22.67 -20.87 29.99
CA HIS A 16 -21.28 -21.32 30.00
C HIS A 16 -20.44 -20.16 30.53
N THR A 17 -19.83 -20.37 31.70
CA THR A 17 -18.89 -19.44 32.29
C THR A 17 -17.76 -19.23 31.29
N THR A 18 -17.72 -18.06 30.67
CA THR A 18 -16.62 -17.71 29.78
C THR A 18 -15.37 -17.48 30.62
N LEU A 19 -14.20 -17.77 30.06
CA LEU A 19 -12.92 -17.45 30.70
C LEU A 19 -12.85 -15.97 31.12
N SER A 20 -13.52 -15.07 30.39
CA SER A 20 -13.63 -13.65 30.76
C SER A 20 -14.46 -13.40 32.02
N ASN A 21 -15.51 -14.17 32.27
CA ASN A 21 -16.34 -14.04 33.48
C ASN A 21 -15.59 -14.56 34.70
N VAL A 22 -14.93 -15.72 34.56
CA VAL A 22 -14.08 -16.30 35.62
C VAL A 22 -12.93 -15.34 35.95
N ALA A 23 -12.25 -14.80 34.93
CA ALA A 23 -11.16 -13.83 35.11
C ALA A 23 -11.62 -12.57 35.86
N LYS A 24 -12.80 -12.03 35.53
CA LYS A 24 -13.40 -10.87 36.21
C LYS A 24 -13.69 -11.17 37.68
N GLU A 25 -14.30 -12.33 37.97
CA GLU A 25 -14.61 -12.75 39.35
C GLU A 25 -13.33 -12.90 40.19
N THR A 26 -12.29 -13.55 39.65
CA THR A 26 -10.98 -13.64 40.32
C THR A 26 -10.28 -12.30 40.49
N ALA A 27 -10.44 -11.36 39.55
CA ALA A 27 -9.86 -10.03 39.68
C ALA A 27 -10.55 -9.21 40.78
N THR A 28 -11.87 -9.37 40.96
CA THR A 28 -12.63 -8.74 42.04
C THR A 28 -12.44 -9.38 43.41
N SER A 29 -12.01 -10.64 43.48
CA SER A 29 -11.74 -11.33 44.74
C SER A 29 -10.32 -11.08 45.27
N LEU A 30 -9.42 -10.53 44.45
CA LEU A 30 -8.08 -10.13 44.85
C LEU A 30 -8.11 -8.80 45.60
N ALA A 31 -7.34 -8.71 46.69
CA ALA A 31 -7.15 -7.47 47.44
C ALA A 31 -6.53 -6.37 46.55
N ALA A 32 -6.97 -5.13 46.72
CA ALA A 32 -6.57 -3.99 45.86
C ALA A 32 -5.05 -3.75 45.79
N ASP A 33 -4.32 -4.14 46.84
CA ASP A 33 -2.86 -4.01 46.98
C ASP A 33 -2.09 -5.27 46.53
N SER A 34 -2.74 -6.20 45.84
CA SER A 34 -2.09 -7.40 45.32
C SER A 34 -0.96 -7.04 44.33
N PRO A 35 0.27 -7.54 44.53
CA PRO A 35 1.37 -7.35 43.58
C PRO A 35 1.02 -7.83 42.16
N VAL A 36 0.20 -8.88 42.05
CA VAL A 36 -0.26 -9.41 40.77
C VAL A 36 -1.18 -8.40 40.07
N LEU A 37 -2.12 -7.79 40.80
CA LEU A 37 -2.98 -6.74 40.23
C LEU A 37 -2.17 -5.52 39.79
N ALA A 38 -1.14 -5.12 40.55
CA ALA A 38 -0.24 -4.04 40.17
C ALA A 38 0.50 -4.36 38.85
N MET A 39 1.01 -5.59 38.69
CA MET A 39 1.64 -6.05 37.45
C MET A 39 0.67 -6.00 36.25
N PHE A 40 -0.57 -6.47 36.41
CA PHE A 40 -1.56 -6.43 35.33
C PHE A 40 -2.01 -5.01 34.98
N LYS A 41 -2.08 -4.10 35.96
CA LYS A 41 -2.35 -2.68 35.72
C LYS A 41 -1.23 -2.02 34.90
N ASP A 42 0.04 -2.27 35.26
CA ASP A 42 1.20 -1.78 34.49
C ASP A 42 1.22 -2.36 33.06
N ALA A 43 0.96 -3.66 32.91
CA ALA A 43 0.85 -4.29 31.60
C ALA A 43 -0.29 -3.70 30.76
N ALA A 44 -1.45 -3.44 31.37
CA ALA A 44 -2.59 -2.82 30.69
C ALA A 44 -2.25 -1.40 30.21
N LEU A 45 -1.57 -0.58 31.03
CA LEU A 45 -1.13 0.75 30.63
C LEU A 45 -0.20 0.70 29.41
N LYS A 46 0.79 -0.21 29.42
CA LYS A 46 1.72 -0.39 28.29
C LYS A 46 1.02 -0.86 27.01
N LEU A 47 0.06 -1.78 27.14
CA LEU A 47 -0.72 -2.28 25.99
C LEU A 47 -1.63 -1.20 25.42
N ASN A 48 -2.26 -0.39 26.28
CA ASN A 48 -3.11 0.72 25.85
C ASN A 48 -2.28 1.80 25.14
N ASP A 49 -1.14 2.22 25.70
CA ASP A 49 -0.25 3.20 25.04
C ASP A 49 0.21 2.70 23.66
N ARG A 50 0.58 1.41 23.57
CA ARG A 50 0.94 0.79 22.29
C ARG A 50 -0.23 0.80 21.30
N GLN A 51 -1.44 0.49 21.75
CA GLN A 51 -2.62 0.49 20.88
C GLN A 51 -2.93 1.90 20.40
N ASP A 52 -2.92 2.88 21.31
CA ASP A 52 -3.18 4.28 20.97
C ASP A 52 -2.14 4.82 19.97
N ARG A 53 -0.86 4.47 20.15
CA ARG A 53 0.20 4.75 19.17
C ARG A 53 -0.09 4.09 17.82
N HIS A 54 -0.47 2.82 17.82
CA HIS A 54 -0.81 2.11 16.59
C HIS A 54 -1.96 2.79 15.84
N GLU A 55 -3.03 3.19 16.52
CA GLU A 55 -4.16 3.89 15.91
C GLU A 55 -3.79 5.28 15.37
N ARG A 56 -2.90 6.02 16.06
CA ARG A 56 -2.36 7.29 15.53
C ARG A 56 -1.60 7.07 14.22
N LEU A 57 -0.75 6.04 14.16
CA LEU A 57 0.02 5.69 12.98
C LEU A 57 -0.87 5.23 11.81
N VAL A 58 -1.90 4.43 12.08
CA VAL A 58 -2.87 3.99 11.07
C VAL A 58 -3.59 5.20 10.45
N LYS A 59 -3.96 6.20 11.25
CA LYS A 59 -4.57 7.45 10.73
C LYS A 59 -3.61 8.20 9.81
N LEU A 60 -2.37 8.42 10.25
CA LEU A 60 -1.33 9.07 9.41
C LEU A 60 -1.09 8.29 8.12
N SER A 61 -0.99 6.96 8.19
CA SER A 61 -0.83 6.10 7.02
C SER A 61 -2.01 6.22 6.05
N ARG A 62 -3.24 6.30 6.57
CA ARG A 62 -4.44 6.45 5.75
C ARG A 62 -4.45 7.78 5.00
N ASP A 63 -4.06 8.86 5.67
CA ASP A 63 -3.98 10.19 5.07
C ASP A 63 -2.92 10.22 3.95
N ILE A 64 -1.75 9.61 4.18
CA ILE A 64 -0.70 9.46 3.16
C ILE A 64 -1.23 8.66 1.96
N THR A 65 -1.90 7.53 2.17
CA THR A 65 -2.47 6.72 1.08
C THR A 65 -3.47 7.53 0.26
N ILE A 66 -4.41 8.24 0.90
CA ILE A 66 -5.44 9.01 0.19
C ILE A 66 -4.79 10.09 -0.67
N GLU A 67 -3.84 10.82 -0.11
CA GLU A 67 -3.20 11.93 -0.83
C GLU A 67 -2.28 11.44 -1.94
N SER A 68 -1.55 10.34 -1.73
CA SER A 68 -0.71 9.70 -2.76
C SER A 68 -1.54 9.24 -3.95
N LYS A 69 -2.72 8.64 -3.73
CA LYS A 69 -3.68 8.31 -4.80
C LYS A 69 -4.10 9.52 -5.60
N ARG A 70 -4.43 10.62 -4.91
CA ARG A 70 -4.83 11.87 -5.58
C ARG A 70 -3.70 12.45 -6.43
N ILE A 71 -2.45 12.32 -5.98
CA ILE A 71 -1.27 12.71 -6.76
C ILE A 71 -1.12 11.83 -7.99
N ILE A 72 -1.29 10.51 -7.86
CA ILE A 72 -1.28 9.57 -9.00
C ILE A 72 -2.37 9.95 -10.02
N PHE A 73 -3.60 10.21 -9.57
CA PHE A 73 -4.68 10.66 -10.46
C PHE A 73 -4.37 11.98 -11.17
N LEU A 74 -3.79 12.95 -10.45
CA LEU A 74 -3.33 14.22 -11.03
C LEU A 74 -2.32 13.97 -12.17
N LEU A 75 -1.34 13.11 -11.93
CA LEU A 75 -0.30 12.76 -12.90
C LEU A 75 -0.85 12.02 -14.14
N HIS A 76 -1.93 11.27 -13.98
CA HIS A 76 -2.66 10.64 -15.10
C HIS A 76 -3.52 11.60 -15.91
N SER A 77 -3.96 12.71 -15.33
CA SER A 77 -4.90 13.65 -15.98
C SER A 77 -4.27 14.51 -17.08
N VAL A 78 -2.96 14.41 -17.24
CA VAL A 78 -2.15 15.21 -18.16
C VAL A 78 -2.34 14.75 -19.61
N ILE A 79 -2.61 15.71 -20.51
CA ILE A 79 -2.77 15.47 -21.95
C ILE A 79 -1.72 16.22 -22.77
N THR A 80 -1.38 17.45 -22.39
CA THR A 80 -0.39 18.30 -23.09
C THR A 80 0.89 18.45 -22.28
N GLU A 81 2.01 18.74 -22.94
CA GLU A 81 3.30 18.97 -22.28
C GLU A 81 3.24 20.10 -21.24
N GLU A 82 2.59 21.22 -21.55
CA GLU A 82 2.44 22.34 -20.59
C GLU A 82 1.61 21.92 -19.35
N SER A 83 0.57 21.10 -19.55
CA SER A 83 -0.21 20.54 -18.44
C SER A 83 0.61 19.54 -17.63
N ALA A 84 1.56 18.83 -18.27
CA ALA A 84 2.45 17.88 -17.64
C ALA A 84 3.38 18.59 -16.65
N GLU A 85 4.03 19.67 -17.09
CA GLU A 85 4.94 20.43 -16.24
C GLU A 85 4.23 21.02 -15.02
N LYS A 86 3.01 21.54 -15.21
CA LYS A 86 2.19 22.08 -14.11
C LYS A 86 1.77 20.99 -13.13
N ALA A 87 1.30 19.84 -13.64
CA ALA A 87 0.89 18.71 -12.81
C ALA A 87 2.08 18.11 -12.03
N VAL A 88 3.27 18.01 -12.64
CA VAL A 88 4.49 17.55 -11.97
C VAL A 88 4.92 18.53 -10.88
N LYS A 89 4.89 19.83 -11.14
CA LYS A 89 5.18 20.86 -10.11
C LYS A 89 4.22 20.75 -8.93
N GLU A 90 2.91 20.68 -9.19
CA GLU A 90 1.89 20.52 -8.15
C GLU A 90 2.07 19.19 -7.38
N ALA A 91 2.32 18.08 -8.09
CA ALA A 91 2.58 16.78 -7.48
C ALA A 91 3.79 16.84 -6.56
N ASN A 92 4.90 17.44 -6.98
CA ASN A 92 6.10 17.63 -6.17
C ASN A 92 5.81 18.46 -4.91
N GLU A 93 5.05 19.56 -5.02
CA GLU A 93 4.64 20.34 -3.84
C GLU A 93 3.81 19.52 -2.84
N ARG A 94 2.88 18.69 -3.33
CA ARG A 94 2.03 17.84 -2.49
C ARG A 94 2.82 16.69 -1.86
N LEU A 95 3.75 16.07 -2.59
CA LEU A 95 4.69 15.08 -2.06
C LEU A 95 5.57 15.69 -0.96
N GLN A 96 6.07 16.91 -1.15
CA GLN A 96 6.84 17.62 -0.13
C GLN A 96 6.01 17.93 1.13
N LYS A 97 4.70 18.20 0.99
CA LYS A 97 3.79 18.33 2.14
C LYS A 97 3.62 17.01 2.89
N LEU A 98 3.56 15.87 2.18
CA LEU A 98 3.51 14.55 2.82
C LEU A 98 4.79 14.24 3.60
N ILE A 99 5.96 14.53 3.01
CA ILE A 99 7.28 14.37 3.64
C ILE A 99 7.35 15.22 4.92
N LYS A 100 7.08 16.52 4.81
CA LYS A 100 7.21 17.47 5.94
C LYS A 100 6.10 17.34 6.99
N GLY A 101 4.96 16.72 6.63
CA GLY A 101 3.80 16.56 7.49
C GLY A 101 3.70 15.14 8.05
N PRO A 102 2.78 14.29 7.53
CA PRO A 102 2.47 13.00 8.14
C PRO A 102 3.65 12.02 8.19
N ILE A 103 4.55 12.01 7.20
CA ILE A 103 5.72 11.11 7.21
C ILE A 103 6.72 11.52 8.31
N ARG A 104 6.94 12.82 8.50
CA ARG A 104 7.69 13.35 9.64
C ARG A 104 7.04 12.98 10.97
N SER A 105 5.72 13.10 11.09
CA SER A 105 4.98 12.72 12.31
C SER A 105 5.14 11.24 12.64
N ILE A 106 5.16 10.35 11.64
CA ILE A 106 5.46 8.91 11.83
C ILE A 106 6.86 8.74 12.43
N GLY A 107 7.87 9.47 11.92
CA GLY A 107 9.24 9.43 12.45
C GLY A 107 9.33 9.87 13.91
N LEU A 108 8.63 10.95 14.27
CA LEU A 108 8.57 11.46 15.64
C LEU A 108 7.89 10.46 16.59
N GLU A 109 6.79 9.84 16.16
CA GLU A 109 6.02 8.89 16.97
C GLU A 109 6.79 7.58 17.23
N LEU A 110 7.71 7.22 16.32
CA LEU A 110 8.49 5.98 16.37
C LEU A 110 9.93 6.18 16.87
N GLU A 111 10.34 7.41 17.23
CA GLU A 111 11.72 7.75 17.61
C GLU A 111 12.28 6.83 18.72
N GLU A 112 11.48 6.56 19.75
CA GLU A 112 11.87 5.72 20.89
C GLU A 112 11.27 4.29 20.82
N THR A 113 10.70 3.92 19.68
CA THR A 113 10.04 2.61 19.51
C THR A 113 10.80 1.76 18.51
N PRO A 114 10.94 0.44 18.72
CA PRO A 114 11.49 -0.44 17.70
C PRO A 114 10.73 -0.28 16.36
N PRO A 115 11.40 0.09 15.25
CA PRO A 115 10.71 0.46 14.01
C PRO A 115 9.78 -0.62 13.44
N PHE A 116 10.16 -1.88 13.64
CA PHE A 116 9.42 -3.04 13.13
C PHE A 116 8.11 -3.31 13.88
N LEU A 117 7.92 -2.79 15.11
CA LEU A 117 6.77 -3.09 15.96
C LEU A 117 5.46 -2.55 15.36
N HIS A 118 5.53 -1.39 14.71
CA HIS A 118 4.40 -0.72 14.07
C HIS A 118 4.52 -0.65 12.55
N SER A 119 5.44 -1.42 11.94
CA SER A 119 5.64 -1.45 10.47
C SER A 119 4.33 -1.66 9.70
N ARG A 120 3.49 -2.59 10.17
CA ARG A 120 2.17 -2.88 9.58
C ARG A 120 1.19 -1.72 9.62
N ALA A 121 1.35 -0.77 10.56
CA ALA A 121 0.47 0.39 10.65
C ALA A 121 0.74 1.40 9.53
N VAL A 122 1.97 1.45 9.02
CA VAL A 122 2.45 2.50 8.10
C VAL A 122 2.80 1.97 6.70
N THR A 123 3.01 0.66 6.55
CA THR A 123 3.43 0.00 5.30
C THR A 123 2.57 0.40 4.10
N ALA A 124 1.24 0.43 4.24
CA ALA A 124 0.34 0.78 3.14
C ALA A 124 0.47 2.26 2.72
N GLY A 125 0.69 3.17 3.66
CA GLY A 125 0.93 4.58 3.37
C GLY A 125 2.28 4.79 2.68
N LEU A 126 3.32 4.11 3.15
CA LEU A 126 4.66 4.20 2.57
C LEU A 126 4.70 3.62 1.15
N GLN A 127 4.10 2.44 0.90
CA GLN A 127 4.05 1.83 -0.43
C GLN A 127 3.37 2.76 -1.45
N GLU A 128 2.20 3.32 -1.11
CA GLU A 128 1.47 4.25 -1.97
C GLU A 128 2.25 5.57 -2.20
N PHE A 129 2.94 6.07 -1.17
CA PHE A 129 3.80 7.24 -1.31
C PHE A 129 4.96 6.95 -2.28
N ILE A 130 5.60 5.78 -2.18
CA ILE A 130 6.68 5.39 -3.11
C ILE A 130 6.16 5.28 -4.54
N GLU A 131 5.00 4.67 -4.74
CA GLU A 131 4.34 4.61 -6.05
C GLU A 131 4.15 6.02 -6.64
N ALA A 132 3.57 6.94 -5.86
CA ALA A 132 3.37 8.33 -6.31
C ALA A 132 4.70 9.08 -6.55
N ARG A 133 5.68 8.94 -5.66
CA ARG A 133 6.97 9.65 -5.72
C ARG A 133 7.83 9.19 -6.89
N THR A 134 7.84 7.88 -7.16
CA THR A 134 8.56 7.28 -8.29
C THR A 134 7.87 7.56 -9.62
N PHE A 135 6.53 7.58 -9.64
CA PHE A 135 5.77 7.99 -10.82
C PHE A 135 6.03 9.45 -11.19
N CYS A 136 6.03 10.35 -10.19
CA CYS A 136 6.39 11.75 -10.37
C CYS A 136 7.83 11.91 -10.90
N SER A 137 8.79 11.18 -10.33
CA SER A 137 10.20 11.18 -10.77
C SER A 137 10.36 10.77 -12.23
N LEU A 138 9.63 9.73 -12.67
CA LEU A 138 9.63 9.29 -14.07
C LEU A 138 9.02 10.35 -14.99
N MET A 139 7.95 11.01 -14.57
CA MET A 139 7.34 12.08 -15.38
C MET A 139 8.24 13.31 -15.49
N GLU A 140 9.00 13.64 -14.45
CA GLU A 140 9.90 14.79 -14.41
C GLU A 140 11.22 14.55 -15.15
N SER A 141 11.86 13.42 -14.90
CA SER A 141 13.27 13.18 -15.26
C SER A 141 13.50 11.93 -16.11
N LYS A 142 12.45 11.13 -16.36
CA LYS A 142 12.53 9.80 -17.00
C LYS A 142 13.44 8.81 -16.24
N VAL A 143 13.73 9.10 -14.96
CA VAL A 143 14.54 8.26 -14.07
C VAL A 143 13.75 7.96 -12.80
N ILE A 144 13.85 6.73 -12.31
CA ILE A 144 13.25 6.30 -11.04
C ILE A 144 14.18 6.74 -9.90
N ILE A 145 13.65 7.55 -8.98
CA ILE A 145 14.34 7.88 -7.73
C ILE A 145 14.63 6.61 -6.92
N THR A 146 15.88 6.47 -6.48
CA THR A 146 16.38 5.29 -5.78
C THR A 146 15.99 5.26 -4.30
N TRP A 147 16.01 4.09 -3.67
CA TRP A 147 15.73 3.95 -2.24
C TRP A 147 16.60 4.86 -1.34
N PRO A 148 17.94 4.96 -1.53
CA PRO A 148 18.77 5.84 -0.72
C PRO A 148 18.39 7.32 -0.83
N GLU A 149 17.98 7.76 -2.02
CA GLU A 149 17.54 9.15 -2.25
C GLU A 149 16.24 9.43 -1.49
N VAL A 150 15.25 8.54 -1.56
CA VAL A 150 14.01 8.70 -0.79
C VAL A 150 14.26 8.62 0.72
N GLN A 151 15.12 7.69 1.17
CA GLN A 151 15.46 7.56 2.59
C GLN A 151 16.14 8.82 3.13
N LYS A 152 16.87 9.56 2.28
CA LYS A 152 17.45 10.86 2.64
C LYS A 152 16.40 11.96 2.77
N GLU A 153 15.34 11.93 1.95
CA GLU A 153 14.19 12.86 2.09
C GLU A 153 13.47 12.69 3.44
N PHE A 154 13.60 11.52 4.08
CA PHE A 154 12.97 11.19 5.36
C PHE A 154 13.83 11.51 6.60
N GLN A 155 14.87 12.34 6.44
CA GLN A 155 15.70 12.82 7.54
C GLN A 155 15.28 14.23 7.94
N TYR A 156 15.01 14.42 9.23
CA TYR A 156 14.51 15.67 9.77
C TYR A 156 15.37 16.14 10.92
N VAL A 157 15.75 17.42 10.90
CA VAL A 157 16.37 18.09 12.05
C VAL A 157 15.25 18.66 12.91
N VAL A 158 15.19 18.24 14.18
CA VAL A 158 14.22 18.68 15.17
C VAL A 158 14.96 19.50 16.22
N LYS A 159 14.58 20.77 16.38
CA LYS A 159 15.11 21.65 17.42
C LYS A 159 14.20 21.58 18.63
N ASN A 160 14.73 21.15 19.77
CA ASN A 160 14.06 21.29 21.06
C ASN A 160 14.69 22.47 21.81
N GLY A 161 14.14 23.68 21.63
CA GLY A 161 14.68 24.87 22.28
C GLY A 161 16.02 25.34 21.68
N ASP A 162 16.83 26.02 22.50
CA ASP A 162 18.01 26.77 22.03
C ASP A 162 19.30 25.95 21.91
N GLU A 163 19.40 24.71 22.42
CA GLU A 163 20.71 24.05 22.56
C GLU A 163 20.86 22.65 21.94
N ASP A 164 19.79 21.87 21.69
CA ASP A 164 19.93 20.50 21.14
C ASP A 164 19.20 20.31 19.80
N GLU A 165 20.00 20.19 18.73
CA GLU A 165 19.55 19.70 17.42
C GLU A 165 19.61 18.17 17.41
N ARG A 166 18.46 17.50 17.25
CA ARG A 166 18.41 16.04 17.07
C ARG A 166 17.91 15.67 15.68
N VAL A 167 18.46 14.59 15.12
CA VAL A 167 18.08 14.10 13.80
C VAL A 167 17.13 12.92 13.96
N VAL A 168 15.90 13.09 13.47
CA VAL A 168 14.89 12.05 13.43
C VAL A 168 14.80 11.51 12.01
N THR A 169 14.90 10.20 11.85
CA THR A 169 14.79 9.53 10.55
C THR A 169 13.57 8.65 10.52
N THR A 170 12.64 8.91 9.60
CA THR A 170 11.55 7.95 9.33
C THR A 170 12.12 6.79 8.53
N MET A 171 12.08 5.59 9.09
CA MET A 171 12.61 4.39 8.44
C MET A 171 11.69 3.95 7.29
N LEU A 172 12.24 3.82 6.08
CA LEU A 172 11.57 3.25 4.92
C LEU A 172 12.09 1.82 4.69
N PRO A 173 11.30 0.78 5.01
CA PRO A 173 11.69 -0.60 4.69
C PRO A 173 11.96 -0.77 3.20
N GLN A 174 13.06 -1.45 2.85
CA GLN A 174 13.36 -1.77 1.45
C GLN A 174 12.24 -2.58 0.79
N THR A 175 11.57 -3.44 1.57
CA THR A 175 10.41 -4.20 1.11
C THR A 175 9.24 -3.30 0.71
N ASP A 176 8.97 -2.22 1.45
CA ASP A 176 7.90 -1.28 1.13
C ASP A 176 8.23 -0.47 -0.13
N TYR A 177 9.49 -0.09 -0.30
CA TYR A 177 9.94 0.55 -1.53
C TYR A 177 9.76 -0.37 -2.75
N MET A 178 10.16 -1.63 -2.64
CA MET A 178 9.97 -2.61 -3.70
C MET A 178 8.48 -2.86 -3.97
N LEU A 179 7.65 -3.01 -2.95
CA LEU A 179 6.21 -3.19 -3.15
C LEU A 179 5.57 -1.97 -3.85
N GLY A 180 5.97 -0.75 -3.49
CA GLY A 180 5.54 0.46 -4.20
C GLY A 180 6.01 0.53 -5.66
N ILE A 181 7.25 0.13 -5.94
CA ILE A 181 7.77 0.01 -7.33
C ILE A 181 6.99 -1.05 -8.12
N ALA A 182 6.57 -2.15 -7.47
CA ALA A 182 5.77 -3.17 -8.14
C ALA A 182 4.39 -2.60 -8.55
N ASP A 183 3.78 -1.77 -7.71
CA ASP A 183 2.51 -1.10 -8.02
C ASP A 183 2.65 -0.01 -9.09
N LEU A 184 3.77 0.73 -9.10
CA LEU A 184 4.12 1.67 -10.17
C LEU A 184 4.02 1.03 -11.57
N THR A 185 4.35 -0.25 -11.72
CA THR A 185 4.23 -0.94 -13.02
C THR A 185 2.79 -0.95 -13.56
N GLY A 186 1.80 -0.96 -12.66
CA GLY A 186 0.39 -0.85 -13.01
C GLY A 186 0.02 0.55 -13.49
N GLU A 187 0.56 1.60 -12.87
CA GLU A 187 0.34 2.98 -13.30
C GLU A 187 1.03 3.29 -14.63
N LEU A 188 2.25 2.80 -14.85
CA LEU A 188 2.94 2.90 -16.14
C LEU A 188 2.18 2.16 -17.24
N MET A 189 1.59 1.00 -16.92
CA MET A 189 0.75 0.27 -17.86
C MET A 189 -0.51 1.05 -18.24
N ARG A 190 -1.21 1.65 -17.26
CA ARG A 190 -2.36 2.52 -17.53
C ARG A 190 -1.95 3.73 -18.37
N LYS A 191 -0.82 4.37 -18.06
CA LYS A 191 -0.32 5.52 -18.81
C LYS A 191 0.00 5.15 -20.26
N ALA A 192 0.65 4.02 -20.49
CA ALA A 192 0.98 3.54 -21.84
C ALA A 192 -0.27 3.24 -22.68
N ILE A 193 -1.32 2.68 -22.08
CA ILE A 193 -2.59 2.43 -22.77
C ILE A 193 -3.30 3.75 -23.09
N ASN A 194 -3.31 4.69 -22.15
CA ASN A 194 -3.93 6.00 -22.35
C ASN A 194 -3.19 6.81 -23.44
N SER A 195 -1.86 6.74 -23.49
CA SER A 195 -1.06 7.49 -24.48
C SER A 195 -1.30 7.03 -25.92
N ILE A 196 -1.66 5.76 -26.14
CA ILE A 196 -2.06 5.24 -27.46
C ILE A 196 -3.29 5.98 -28.00
N SER A 197 -4.25 6.28 -27.12
CA SER A 197 -5.48 7.00 -27.51
C SER A 197 -5.18 8.44 -27.91
N SER A 198 -4.15 9.04 -27.31
CA SER A 198 -3.69 10.40 -27.58
C SER A 198 -2.72 10.52 -28.76
N GLY A 199 -2.25 9.39 -29.32
CA GLY A 199 -1.27 9.37 -30.41
C GLY A 199 0.19 9.58 -29.96
N ASP A 200 0.45 9.64 -28.65
CA ASP A 200 1.81 9.76 -28.12
C ASP A 200 2.49 8.38 -28.06
N SER A 201 3.20 8.10 -29.15
CA SER A 201 3.96 6.85 -29.31
C SER A 201 5.21 6.79 -28.43
N GLN A 202 5.88 7.93 -28.17
CA GLN A 202 7.15 7.96 -27.45
C GLN A 202 6.95 7.61 -25.98
N GLU A 203 5.93 8.17 -25.35
CA GLU A 203 5.62 7.86 -23.95
C GLU A 203 5.21 6.40 -23.76
N CYS A 204 4.50 5.82 -24.74
CA CYS A 204 4.14 4.40 -24.74
C CYS A 204 5.39 3.50 -24.76
N PHE A 205 6.34 3.79 -25.66
CA PHE A 205 7.59 3.03 -25.75
C PHE A 205 8.44 3.17 -24.49
N HIS A 206 8.54 4.39 -23.93
CA HIS A 206 9.28 4.63 -22.70
C HIS A 206 8.68 3.85 -21.52
N ALA A 207 7.36 3.96 -21.30
CA ALA A 207 6.68 3.22 -20.25
C ALA A 207 6.86 1.70 -20.40
N CYS A 208 6.81 1.18 -21.63
CA CYS A 208 7.09 -0.22 -21.93
C CYS A 208 8.50 -0.65 -21.50
N GLN A 209 9.51 0.15 -21.86
CA GLN A 209 10.89 -0.14 -21.52
C GLN A 209 11.08 -0.15 -19.99
N VAL A 210 10.54 0.85 -19.29
CA VAL A 210 10.64 0.93 -17.83
C VAL A 210 9.97 -0.28 -17.17
N VAL A 211 8.78 -0.69 -17.61
CA VAL A 211 8.08 -1.86 -17.04
C VAL A 211 8.86 -3.16 -17.29
N ARG A 212 9.50 -3.31 -18.46
CA ARG A 212 10.39 -4.45 -18.77
C ARG A 212 11.64 -4.48 -17.89
N ASP A 213 12.28 -3.33 -17.71
CA ASP A 213 13.50 -3.21 -16.90
C ASP A 213 13.20 -3.54 -15.44
N LEU A 214 12.08 -3.02 -14.92
CA LEU A 214 11.59 -3.35 -13.58
C LEU A 214 11.31 -4.85 -13.43
N TYR A 215 10.60 -5.46 -14.37
CA TYR A 215 10.34 -6.89 -14.34
C TYR A 215 11.63 -7.73 -14.40
N THR A 216 12.59 -7.32 -15.24
CA THR A 216 13.89 -7.99 -15.34
C THR A 216 14.67 -7.91 -14.04
N GLY A 217 14.71 -6.73 -13.40
CA GLY A 217 15.33 -6.56 -12.08
C GLY A 217 14.66 -7.43 -11.03
N TYR A 218 13.34 -7.53 -11.08
CA TYR A 218 12.56 -8.38 -10.19
C TYR A 218 12.80 -9.89 -10.36
N LEU A 219 13.07 -10.37 -11.57
CA LEU A 219 13.44 -11.77 -11.81
C LEU A 219 14.76 -12.17 -11.15
N GLY A 220 15.65 -11.20 -10.92
CA GLY A 220 16.91 -11.41 -10.21
C GLY A 220 16.77 -11.56 -8.69
N LEU A 221 15.57 -11.35 -8.14
CA LEU A 221 15.32 -11.34 -6.70
C LEU A 221 14.75 -12.68 -6.23
N PHE A 222 15.47 -13.36 -5.34
CA PHE A 222 15.08 -14.64 -4.76
C PHE A 222 14.81 -14.51 -3.26
N GLY A 223 13.78 -15.17 -2.74
CA GLY A 223 13.52 -15.26 -1.29
C GLY A 223 12.89 -14.02 -0.63
N MET A 224 12.43 -13.02 -1.40
CA MET A 224 11.96 -11.71 -0.90
C MET A 224 10.56 -11.69 -0.25
N GLY A 225 10.05 -12.84 0.19
CA GLY A 225 8.76 -12.96 0.88
C GLY A 225 7.54 -13.17 -0.05
N LYS A 226 6.44 -13.65 0.55
CA LYS A 226 5.23 -14.06 -0.17
C LYS A 226 4.52 -12.89 -0.88
N GLU A 227 4.60 -11.70 -0.31
CA GLU A 227 3.88 -10.53 -0.84
C GLU A 227 4.48 -10.05 -2.16
N LEU A 228 5.81 -9.90 -2.22
CA LEU A 228 6.49 -9.55 -3.46
C LEU A 228 6.34 -10.65 -4.52
N ALA A 229 6.40 -11.93 -4.12
CA ALA A 229 6.17 -13.04 -5.02
C ALA A 229 4.78 -12.98 -5.69
N ARG A 230 3.74 -12.56 -4.97
CA ARG A 230 2.39 -12.35 -5.53
C ARG A 230 2.35 -11.16 -6.48
N LYS A 231 3.02 -10.05 -6.16
CA LYS A 231 3.11 -8.88 -7.04
C LYS A 231 3.79 -9.23 -8.38
N MET A 232 4.70 -10.19 -8.39
CA MET A 232 5.40 -10.62 -9.60
C MET A 232 4.48 -11.09 -10.72
N THR A 233 3.43 -11.83 -10.38
CA THR A 233 2.42 -12.27 -11.34
C THR A 233 1.71 -11.07 -11.97
N THR A 234 1.35 -10.08 -11.16
CA THR A 234 0.73 -8.84 -11.65
C THR A 234 1.71 -8.02 -12.50
N THR A 235 2.97 -7.90 -12.09
CA THR A 235 4.00 -7.21 -12.87
C THR A 235 4.21 -7.86 -14.24
N ARG A 236 4.26 -9.20 -14.31
CA ARG A 236 4.33 -9.92 -15.59
C ARG A 236 3.12 -9.62 -16.48
N ASN A 237 1.92 -9.58 -15.91
CA ASN A 237 0.72 -9.23 -16.64
C ASN A 237 0.74 -7.77 -17.14
N ASN A 238 1.30 -6.85 -16.35
CA ASN A 238 1.48 -5.46 -16.75
C ASN A 238 2.46 -5.36 -17.94
N VAL A 239 3.59 -6.08 -17.91
CA VAL A 239 4.52 -6.18 -19.05
C VAL A 239 3.76 -6.63 -20.30
N ALA A 240 3.08 -7.77 -20.25
CA ALA A 240 2.39 -8.33 -21.40
C ALA A 240 1.36 -7.35 -22.03
N LYS A 241 0.63 -6.62 -21.17
CA LYS A 241 -0.33 -5.59 -21.62
C LYS A 241 0.36 -4.44 -22.34
N VAL A 242 1.44 -3.90 -21.78
CA VAL A 242 2.15 -2.77 -22.39
C VAL A 242 2.86 -3.19 -23.67
N GLU A 243 3.44 -4.38 -23.71
CA GLU A 243 4.04 -4.93 -24.93
C GLU A 243 3.02 -5.14 -26.04
N ALA A 244 1.83 -5.66 -25.71
CA ALA A 244 0.74 -5.79 -26.68
C ALA A 244 0.29 -4.42 -27.21
N ALA A 245 0.25 -3.40 -26.34
CA ALA A 245 -0.06 -2.02 -26.70
C ALA A 245 0.97 -1.45 -27.69
N VAL A 246 2.26 -1.61 -27.38
CA VAL A 246 3.38 -1.21 -28.24
C VAL A 246 3.39 -1.96 -29.58
N TYR A 247 3.14 -3.28 -29.55
CA TYR A 247 3.04 -4.10 -30.75
C TYR A 247 1.92 -3.62 -31.66
N ALA A 248 0.72 -3.40 -31.10
CA ALA A 248 -0.42 -2.89 -31.85
C ALA A 248 -0.11 -1.53 -32.48
N LEU A 249 0.54 -0.62 -31.75
CA LEU A 249 0.96 0.69 -32.26
C LEU A 249 1.96 0.55 -33.42
N ARG A 250 2.95 -0.36 -33.30
CA ARG A 250 3.99 -0.55 -34.31
C ARG A 250 3.48 -1.21 -35.59
N VAL A 251 2.58 -2.19 -35.47
CA VAL A 251 1.99 -2.92 -36.60
C VAL A 251 0.96 -2.06 -37.35
N ARG A 252 0.20 -1.21 -36.64
CA ARG A 252 -0.84 -0.36 -37.25
C ARG A 252 -0.31 0.92 -37.90
N GLY A 253 1.01 1.18 -37.87
CA GLY A 253 1.63 2.24 -38.66
C GLY A 253 1.13 3.67 -38.38
N GLY A 254 0.52 3.94 -37.23
CA GLY A 254 -0.02 5.27 -36.90
C GLY A 254 -1.46 5.55 -37.37
N GLU A 255 -2.16 4.60 -37.99
CA GLU A 255 -3.58 4.75 -38.34
C GLU A 255 -4.47 4.09 -37.28
N ALA A 256 -5.25 4.89 -36.53
CA ALA A 256 -6.17 4.41 -35.50
C ALA A 256 -7.63 4.36 -35.99
N PRO A 257 -8.38 3.26 -35.73
CA PRO A 257 -9.84 3.36 -35.61
C PRO A 257 -10.44 2.80 -34.29
N PRO A 258 -11.67 3.25 -33.93
CA PRO A 258 -12.26 3.27 -32.59
C PRO A 258 -12.91 1.94 -32.15
N LEU A 259 -12.17 0.82 -32.19
CA LEU A 259 -12.73 -0.52 -31.90
C LEU A 259 -12.03 -1.30 -30.78
N LEU A 260 -11.18 -0.64 -29.97
CA LEU A 260 -10.56 -1.22 -28.76
C LEU A 260 -11.55 -1.46 -27.59
N LEU A 261 -12.85 -1.62 -27.86
CA LEU A 261 -13.88 -1.98 -26.90
C LEU A 261 -14.23 -3.48 -26.88
N LEU A 262 -13.43 -4.36 -27.48
CA LEU A 262 -13.62 -5.80 -27.31
C LEU A 262 -12.46 -6.45 -26.57
N PRO A 263 -12.67 -6.99 -25.35
CA PRO A 263 -11.74 -7.93 -24.77
C PRO A 263 -11.99 -9.29 -25.44
N ALA A 264 -11.17 -9.64 -26.43
CA ALA A 264 -11.04 -11.06 -26.77
C ALA A 264 -10.16 -11.70 -25.71
N LYS A 265 -10.78 -12.31 -24.68
CA LYS A 265 -10.08 -13.28 -23.83
C LYS A 265 -9.56 -14.41 -24.73
N PRO A 266 -8.30 -14.85 -24.59
CA PRO A 266 -7.88 -16.09 -25.22
C PRO A 266 -8.67 -17.26 -24.63
N GLU A 267 -9.31 -18.07 -25.48
CA GLU A 267 -10.15 -19.21 -25.07
C GLU A 267 -9.38 -20.35 -24.35
N TRP A 268 -8.06 -20.26 -24.23
CA TRP A 268 -7.24 -21.34 -23.67
C TRP A 268 -6.95 -21.22 -22.16
N GLU A 269 -7.42 -20.18 -21.46
CA GLU A 269 -7.30 -20.05 -19.99
C GLU A 269 -8.55 -20.50 -19.21
N VAL A 270 -9.43 -21.29 -19.82
CA VAL A 270 -10.48 -21.99 -19.06
C VAL A 270 -9.87 -23.26 -18.44
N LEU A 271 -9.06 -23.09 -17.40
CA LEU A 271 -8.87 -24.15 -16.42
C LEU A 271 -10.14 -24.17 -15.56
N GLU A 272 -11.09 -25.02 -15.90
CA GLU A 272 -12.14 -25.45 -14.97
C GLU A 272 -11.45 -26.14 -13.79
N HIS A 273 -11.08 -25.37 -12.78
CA HIS A 273 -10.94 -25.93 -11.44
C HIS A 273 -12.35 -26.28 -10.96
N SER A 274 -12.69 -27.55 -11.13
CA SER A 274 -13.81 -28.22 -10.46
C SER A 274 -13.55 -28.20 -8.95
N ASP A 275 -13.84 -27.07 -8.30
CA ASP A 275 -13.95 -26.99 -6.85
C ASP A 275 -15.32 -27.55 -6.43
N ASP A 276 -15.43 -28.87 -6.46
CA ASP A 276 -16.40 -29.62 -5.68
C ASP A 276 -15.98 -29.55 -4.20
N GLU A 277 -16.24 -28.42 -3.55
CA GLU A 277 -16.28 -28.34 -2.10
C GLU A 277 -17.72 -28.64 -1.64
N GLY A 278 -18.00 -29.95 -1.55
CA GLY A 278 -19.18 -30.48 -0.90
C GLY A 278 -19.29 -29.96 0.54
N PHE A 279 -20.42 -29.34 0.84
CA PHE A 279 -20.86 -29.08 2.20
C PHE A 279 -21.22 -30.41 2.89
N TYR A 280 -20.41 -30.82 3.86
CA TYR A 280 -20.84 -31.52 5.07
C TYR A 280 -20.06 -31.02 6.28
#